data_AF-R7D2P1-F1
#
_entry.id   AF-R7D2P1-F1
#
_cell.length_a   1.000
_cell.length_b   1.000
_cell.length_c   1.000
_cell.angle_alpha   90.00
_cell.angle_beta   90.00
_cell.angle_gamma   90.00
#
_symmetry.space_group_name_H-M   'P 1'
#
loop_
_entity.id
_entity.type
_entity.pdbx_description
1 polymer ?
#
loop_
_entity_poly.entity_id
_entity_poly.type
_entity_poly.pdbx_seq_one_letter_code
_entity_poly.pdbx_strand_id
1 'polypeptide(L)'
;MVGTGRGAEMGVLFKNAEALETLQKVDTVVLDKTGTITRGKPAVVDILPQVRSDGSAMTQKQLMKLACALERGSEHPLAEAIMDHADKLGIVARSVEAFRAIPGQGVTAREGQNVIAAGNARLMGSLGIAYSNETLVTLSAQGKTPLLFAKNGELVGIIAVADEVKPTSPEAIRALANLGIRSVMLTGDNAVTAQAIARSVGIDSAAVIAGVMPADKERHVHELQRAGHRVAMVGDGINDSPALARADVGLAIGAGADIAKEGADVILMHSDLADVARALELSRAVIRNIKQDLFWALFYNSLGIPLAAGVLYPLLGWQLSPMFGAAAMSLSSVCVVTNALRLRRFRSRSC
;
A
#
# COMPACT_ATOMS: atom_id res chain seq x y z
N MET A 1 5.59 -1.73 -25.99
CA MET A 1 7.05 -1.46 -25.87
C MET A 1 7.36 0.00 -25.50
N VAL A 2 6.91 1.01 -26.26
CA VAL A 2 7.19 2.42 -25.88
C VAL A 2 6.61 2.78 -24.50
N GLY A 3 5.39 2.31 -24.18
CA GLY A 3 4.76 2.53 -22.87
C GLY A 3 5.52 1.94 -21.69
N THR A 4 6.03 0.71 -21.81
CA THR A 4 6.81 0.06 -20.74
C THR A 4 8.17 0.73 -20.53
N GLY A 5 8.84 1.15 -21.61
CA GLY A 5 10.07 1.95 -21.53
C GLY A 5 9.85 3.30 -20.87
N ARG A 6 8.76 4.00 -21.22
CA ARG A 6 8.38 5.26 -20.57
C ARG A 6 8.02 5.08 -19.09
N GLY A 7 7.35 3.97 -18.75
CA GLY A 7 7.10 3.59 -17.37
C GLY A 7 8.41 3.45 -16.58
N ALA A 8 9.39 2.72 -17.12
CA ALA A 8 10.68 2.53 -16.47
C ALA A 8 11.41 3.87 -16.21
N GLU A 9 11.40 4.80 -17.16
CA GLU A 9 11.94 6.15 -16.97
C GLU A 9 11.22 6.95 -15.86
N MET A 10 9.94 6.64 -15.62
CA MET A 10 9.13 7.25 -14.57
C MET A 10 9.21 6.51 -13.23
N GLY A 11 9.96 5.41 -13.15
CA GLY A 11 10.05 4.56 -11.95
C GLY A 11 8.91 3.56 -11.80
N VAL A 12 8.19 3.23 -12.87
CA VAL A 12 7.07 2.27 -12.89
C VAL A 12 7.41 1.11 -13.82
N LEU A 13 7.65 -0.08 -13.26
CA LEU A 13 7.97 -1.29 -14.01
C LEU A 13 6.78 -2.23 -14.08
N PHE A 14 6.29 -2.49 -15.29
CA PHE A 14 5.24 -3.48 -15.54
C PHE A 14 5.89 -4.83 -15.88
N LYS A 15 5.55 -5.90 -15.16
CA LYS A 15 6.10 -7.24 -15.44
C LYS A 15 5.54 -7.86 -16.71
N ASN A 16 4.26 -7.61 -17.00
CA ASN A 16 3.57 -8.16 -18.15
C ASN A 16 2.63 -7.11 -18.79
N ALA A 17 2.19 -7.37 -20.02
CA ALA A 17 1.29 -6.46 -20.74
C ALA A 17 -0.15 -6.49 -20.18
N GLU A 18 -0.55 -7.61 -19.59
CA GLU A 18 -1.87 -7.78 -18.97
C GLU A 18 -2.08 -6.81 -17.81
N ALA A 19 -1.09 -6.65 -16.93
CA ALA A 19 -1.11 -5.69 -15.84
C ALA A 19 -1.39 -4.27 -16.34
N LEU A 20 -0.80 -3.89 -17.48
CA LEU A 20 -1.02 -2.59 -18.08
C LEU A 20 -2.47 -2.44 -18.58
N GLU A 21 -3.08 -3.49 -19.13
CA GLU A 21 -4.47 -3.45 -19.57
C GLU A 21 -5.46 -3.46 -18.41
N THR A 22 -5.22 -4.32 -17.42
CA THR A 22 -6.09 -4.46 -16.25
C THR A 22 -6.04 -3.22 -15.37
N LEU A 23 -4.86 -2.61 -15.19
CA LEU A 23 -4.70 -1.39 -14.41
C LEU A 23 -5.54 -0.23 -14.95
N GLN A 24 -5.79 -0.16 -16.26
CA GLN A 24 -6.64 0.87 -16.86
C GLN A 24 -8.08 0.78 -16.36
N LYS A 25 -8.55 -0.45 -16.11
CA LYS A 25 -9.93 -0.79 -15.75
C LYS A 25 -10.18 -0.73 -14.25
N VAL A 26 -9.13 -0.56 -13.45
CA VAL A 26 -9.23 -0.42 -11.98
C VAL A 26 -10.08 0.79 -11.63
N ASP A 27 -11.00 0.58 -10.68
CA ASP A 27 -11.85 1.61 -10.08
C ASP A 27 -11.56 1.79 -8.59
N THR A 28 -10.97 0.79 -7.92
CA THR A 28 -10.70 0.79 -6.49
C THR A 28 -9.25 0.43 -6.23
N VAL A 29 -8.56 1.26 -5.44
CA VAL A 29 -7.19 1.02 -4.98
C VAL A 29 -7.21 0.77 -3.48
N VAL A 30 -6.83 -0.44 -3.08
CA VAL A 30 -6.60 -0.82 -1.68
C VAL A 30 -5.16 -0.51 -1.32
N LEU A 31 -4.98 0.30 -0.29
CA LEU A 31 -3.70 0.78 0.19
C LEU A 31 -3.40 0.10 1.52
N ASP A 32 -2.30 -0.65 1.61
CA ASP A 32 -1.76 -0.95 2.92
C ASP A 32 -1.35 0.35 3.63
N LYS A 33 -1.47 0.38 4.95
CA LYS A 33 -1.07 1.58 5.71
C LYS A 33 0.44 1.67 5.82
N THR A 34 1.08 0.62 6.33
CA THR A 34 2.48 0.64 6.78
C THR A 34 3.41 0.60 5.56
N GLY A 35 4.40 1.48 5.49
CA GLY A 35 5.37 1.52 4.37
C GLY A 35 4.81 2.06 3.04
N THR A 36 3.48 2.11 2.89
CA THR A 36 2.78 2.66 1.71
C THR A 36 2.29 4.07 1.98
N ILE A 37 1.26 4.26 2.83
CA ILE A 37 0.74 5.60 3.21
C ILE A 37 1.69 6.27 4.21
N THR A 38 2.24 5.49 5.13
CA THR A 38 3.21 5.92 6.13
C THR A 38 4.63 5.49 5.75
N ARG A 39 5.64 6.00 6.46
CA ARG A 39 7.05 5.72 6.17
C ARG A 39 7.43 4.25 6.39
N GLY A 40 6.65 3.49 7.15
CA GLY A 40 6.96 2.10 7.51
C GLY A 40 8.03 2.00 8.60
N LYS A 41 8.32 3.10 9.29
CA LYS A 41 9.32 3.18 10.35
C LYS A 41 8.65 3.78 11.58
N PRO A 42 7.94 2.96 12.37
CA PRO A 42 7.33 3.42 13.60
C PRO A 42 8.39 3.97 14.55
N ALA A 43 8.04 5.02 15.29
CA ALA A 43 8.91 5.62 16.29
C ALA A 43 8.13 5.85 17.59
N VAL A 44 8.83 5.76 18.72
CA VAL A 44 8.29 6.16 20.03
C VAL A 44 8.11 7.66 20.05
N VAL A 45 6.87 8.11 20.27
CA VAL A 45 6.48 9.53 20.30
C VAL A 45 6.07 10.01 21.69
N ASP A 46 5.48 9.15 22.51
CA ASP A 46 5.12 9.48 23.89
C ASP A 46 5.48 8.35 24.86
N ILE A 47 5.95 8.74 26.04
CA ILE A 47 6.23 7.82 27.15
C ILE A 47 5.45 8.35 28.36
N LEU A 48 4.40 7.63 28.74
CA LEU A 48 3.44 8.03 29.76
C LEU A 48 3.46 7.01 30.91
N PRO A 49 4.31 7.19 31.93
CA PRO A 49 4.28 6.36 33.12
C PRO A 49 2.96 6.53 33.87
N GLN A 50 2.45 5.44 34.42
CA GLN A 50 1.24 5.45 35.22
C GLN A 50 1.56 5.56 36.71
N VAL A 51 0.77 6.36 37.41
CA VAL A 51 0.74 6.39 38.88
C VAL A 51 -0.01 5.15 39.36
N ARG A 52 0.64 4.36 40.21
CA ARG A 52 0.09 3.15 40.81
C ARG A 52 -0.87 3.47 41.95
N SER A 53 -1.57 2.45 42.41
CA SER A 53 -2.49 2.47 43.55
C SER A 53 -1.85 2.99 44.84
N ASP A 54 -0.54 2.77 45.02
CA ASP A 54 0.26 3.24 46.16
C ASP A 54 0.79 4.69 46.01
N GLY A 55 0.42 5.40 44.93
CA GLY A 55 0.90 6.76 44.63
C GLY A 55 2.31 6.82 44.04
N SER A 56 3.00 5.68 43.87
CA SER A 56 4.30 5.62 43.20
C SER A 56 4.13 5.61 41.68
N ALA A 57 5.05 6.23 40.95
CA ALA A 57 5.08 6.17 39.49
C ALA A 57 6.48 5.81 39.02
N MET A 58 6.57 5.01 37.96
CA MET A 58 7.85 4.78 37.31
C MET A 58 8.30 6.06 36.60
N THR A 59 9.60 6.30 36.56
CA THR A 59 10.15 7.33 35.66
C THR A 59 10.05 6.85 34.21
N GLN A 60 10.04 7.79 33.25
CA GLN A 60 10.08 7.44 31.82
C GLN A 60 11.23 6.48 31.48
N LYS A 61 12.41 6.71 32.07
CA LYS A 61 13.58 5.85 31.89
C LYS A 61 13.38 4.43 32.45
N GLN A 62 12.66 4.29 33.57
CA GLN A 62 12.35 2.97 34.14
C GLN A 62 11.30 2.23 33.29
N LEU A 63 10.28 2.93 32.80
CA LEU A 63 9.29 2.34 31.89
C LEU A 63 9.96 1.88 30.59
N MET A 64 10.87 2.70 30.04
CA MET A 64 11.61 2.35 28.83
C MET A 64 12.52 1.14 29.02
N LYS A 65 13.16 1.00 30.20
CA LYS A 65 13.93 -0.20 30.56
C LYS A 65 13.07 -1.47 30.57
N LEU A 66 11.85 -1.37 31.11
CA LEU A 66 10.90 -2.48 31.12
C LEU A 66 10.47 -2.87 29.71
N ALA A 67 10.13 -1.87 28.88
CA ALA A 67 9.72 -2.07 27.50
C ALA A 67 10.82 -2.74 26.68
N CYS A 68 12.06 -2.23 26.78
CA CYS A 68 13.23 -2.78 26.12
C CYS A 68 13.52 -4.23 26.55
N ALA A 69 13.31 -4.58 27.83
CA ALA A 69 13.47 -5.95 28.31
C ALA A 69 12.41 -6.91 27.73
N LEU A 70 11.16 -6.45 27.59
CA LEU A 70 10.07 -7.23 26.98
C LEU A 70 10.25 -7.44 25.49
N GLU A 71 10.61 -6.38 24.77
CA GLU A 71 10.60 -6.36 23.31
C GLU A 71 11.87 -6.93 22.67
N ARG A 72 12.91 -7.23 23.45
CA ARG A 72 14.17 -7.82 22.95
C ARG A 72 13.98 -9.15 22.21
N GLY A 73 12.97 -9.93 22.59
CA GLY A 73 12.65 -11.22 21.95
C GLY A 73 11.63 -11.11 20.81
N SER A 74 11.20 -9.90 20.47
CA SER A 74 10.13 -9.64 19.51
C SER A 74 10.70 -9.14 18.19
N GLU A 75 10.30 -9.75 17.08
CA GLU A 75 10.67 -9.32 15.72
C GLU A 75 9.67 -8.31 15.14
N HIS A 76 8.74 -7.81 15.96
CA HIS A 76 7.69 -6.91 15.50
C HIS A 76 8.25 -5.50 15.22
N PRO A 77 7.82 -4.78 14.17
CA PRO A 77 8.31 -3.42 13.88
C PRO A 77 8.13 -2.42 15.04
N LEU A 78 7.11 -2.62 15.87
CA LEU A 78 6.90 -1.80 17.08
C LEU A 78 7.93 -2.09 18.18
N ALA A 79 8.45 -3.32 18.25
CA ALA A 79 9.53 -3.71 19.14
C ALA A 79 10.83 -3.01 18.71
N GLU A 80 11.12 -3.03 17.42
CA GLU A 80 12.27 -2.32 16.83
C GLU A 80 12.22 -0.82 17.15
N ALA A 81 11.05 -0.17 17.01
CA ALA A 81 10.87 1.23 17.39
C ALA A 81 11.21 1.53 18.85
N ILE A 82 10.86 0.61 19.76
CA ILE A 82 11.17 0.69 21.19
C ILE A 82 12.68 0.48 21.40
N MET A 83 13.28 -0.52 20.76
CA MET A 83 14.72 -0.80 20.86
C MET A 83 15.55 0.39 20.36
N ASP A 84 15.22 0.94 19.19
CA ASP A 84 15.88 2.12 18.62
C ASP A 84 15.81 3.34 19.56
N HIS A 85 14.67 3.55 20.20
CA HIS A 85 14.51 4.63 21.16
C HIS A 85 15.31 4.38 22.46
N ALA A 86 15.37 3.12 22.92
CA ALA A 86 16.16 2.73 24.10
C ALA A 86 17.65 2.94 23.86
N ASP A 87 18.16 2.59 22.68
CA ASP A 87 19.56 2.77 22.28
C ASP A 87 19.96 4.25 22.26
N LYS A 88 19.10 5.13 21.73
CA LYS A 88 19.32 6.59 21.77
C LYS A 88 19.41 7.14 23.19
N LEU A 89 18.76 6.50 24.16
CA LEU A 89 18.80 6.85 25.57
C LEU A 89 19.93 6.16 26.35
N GLY A 90 20.76 5.34 25.67
CA GLY A 90 21.83 4.55 26.29
C GLY A 90 21.29 3.52 27.29
N ILE A 91 20.10 2.97 27.03
CA ILE A 91 19.45 1.99 27.90
C ILE A 91 19.80 0.58 27.43
N VAL A 92 20.44 -0.20 28.31
CA VAL A 92 20.74 -1.60 28.04
C VAL A 92 19.57 -2.48 28.47
N ALA A 93 19.08 -3.31 27.55
CA ALA A 93 18.04 -4.30 27.79
C ALA A 93 18.47 -5.33 28.84
N ARG A 94 17.62 -5.58 29.84
CA ARG A 94 17.81 -6.68 30.79
C ARG A 94 17.39 -8.00 30.15
N SER A 95 17.93 -9.11 30.65
CA SER A 95 17.49 -10.45 30.24
C SER A 95 16.14 -10.79 30.86
N VAL A 96 15.27 -11.39 30.07
CA VAL A 96 13.97 -11.90 30.51
C VAL A 96 13.89 -13.40 30.24
N GLU A 97 13.12 -14.10 31.06
CA GLU A 97 12.82 -15.53 30.95
C GLU A 97 11.38 -15.74 30.48
N ALA A 98 11.07 -16.95 30.02
CA ALA A 98 9.71 -17.38 29.66
C ALA A 98 8.98 -16.41 28.71
N PHE A 99 9.71 -15.85 27.74
CA PHE A 99 9.13 -14.98 26.72
C PHE A 99 8.09 -15.72 25.88
N ARG A 100 6.93 -15.12 25.70
CA ARG A 100 5.84 -15.65 24.89
C ARG A 100 5.19 -14.53 24.10
N ALA A 101 5.17 -14.67 22.78
CA ALA A 101 4.41 -13.81 21.88
C ALA A 101 3.00 -14.37 21.67
N ILE A 102 1.99 -13.50 21.81
CA ILE A 102 0.58 -13.82 21.60
C ILE A 102 0.12 -13.02 20.36
N PRO A 103 -0.05 -13.69 19.21
CA PRO A 103 -0.39 -13.02 17.95
C PRO A 103 -1.60 -12.09 18.06
N GLY A 104 -1.42 -10.85 17.57
CA GLY A 104 -2.45 -9.81 17.60
C GLY A 104 -2.83 -9.26 18.99
N GLN A 105 -2.09 -9.62 20.05
CA GLN A 105 -2.32 -9.13 21.41
C GLN A 105 -1.09 -8.45 22.01
N GLY A 106 0.08 -9.11 21.95
CA GLY A 106 1.33 -8.58 22.49
C GLY A 106 2.26 -9.68 23.00
N VAL A 107 3.09 -9.35 23.98
CA VAL A 107 4.13 -10.22 24.54
C VAL A 107 4.06 -10.27 26.06
N THR A 108 4.43 -11.41 26.63
CA THR A 108 4.57 -11.63 28.08
C THR A 108 5.92 -12.23 28.38
N ALA A 109 6.55 -11.86 29.50
CA ALA A 109 7.81 -12.45 29.94
C ALA A 109 7.95 -12.36 31.47
N ARG A 110 9.07 -12.85 31.99
CA ARG A 110 9.42 -12.75 33.41
C ARG A 110 10.80 -12.11 33.60
N GLU A 111 10.87 -11.06 34.43
CA GLU A 111 12.12 -10.42 34.87
C GLU A 111 12.39 -10.81 36.33
N GLY A 112 13.18 -11.88 36.52
CA GLY A 112 13.41 -12.47 37.84
C GLY A 112 12.11 -13.02 38.43
N GLN A 113 11.63 -12.42 39.51
CA GLN A 113 10.34 -12.77 40.12
C GLN A 113 9.16 -11.98 39.52
N ASN A 114 9.42 -10.95 38.72
CA ASN A 114 8.36 -10.08 38.22
C ASN A 114 7.74 -10.62 36.94
N VAL A 115 6.42 -10.71 36.90
CA VAL A 115 5.66 -11.02 35.68
C VAL A 115 5.41 -9.72 34.93
N ILE A 116 5.77 -9.68 33.66
CA ILE A 116 5.71 -8.45 32.86
C ILE A 116 4.99 -8.72 31.53
N ALA A 117 4.26 -7.73 31.05
CA ALA A 117 3.50 -7.83 29.81
C ALA A 117 3.50 -6.51 29.04
N ALA A 118 3.55 -6.59 27.72
CA ALA A 118 3.39 -5.46 26.81
C ALA A 118 2.39 -5.82 25.71
N GLY A 119 1.43 -4.95 25.42
CA GLY A 119 0.48 -5.23 24.35
C GLY A 119 -0.70 -4.27 24.28
N ASN A 120 -1.76 -4.72 23.60
CA ASN A 120 -2.98 -3.95 23.43
C ASN A 120 -4.02 -4.24 24.53
N ALA A 121 -5.16 -3.57 24.43
CA ALA A 121 -6.31 -3.71 25.32
C ALA A 121 -6.80 -5.16 25.50
N ARG A 122 -6.68 -6.01 24.46
CA ARG A 122 -7.11 -7.42 24.52
C ARG A 122 -6.19 -8.23 25.44
N LEU A 123 -4.87 -8.00 25.36
CA LEU A 123 -3.91 -8.66 26.26
C LEU A 123 -4.20 -8.26 27.71
N MET A 124 -4.36 -6.96 27.98
CA MET A 124 -4.62 -6.47 29.33
C MET A 124 -5.93 -7.01 29.90
N GLY A 125 -6.99 -7.08 29.09
CA GLY A 125 -8.23 -7.73 29.48
C GLY A 125 -8.07 -9.21 29.79
N SER A 126 -7.31 -9.96 28.99
CA SER A 126 -7.05 -11.39 29.24
C SER A 126 -6.27 -11.66 30.53
N LEU A 127 -5.45 -10.69 30.97
CA LEU A 127 -4.66 -10.75 32.19
C LEU A 127 -5.39 -10.14 33.40
N GLY A 128 -6.60 -9.61 33.23
CA GLY A 128 -7.37 -8.96 34.30
C GLY A 128 -6.79 -7.63 34.79
N ILE A 129 -6.00 -6.96 33.95
CA ILE A 129 -5.27 -5.73 34.32
C ILE A 129 -6.14 -4.52 34.02
N ALA A 130 -6.40 -3.69 35.04
CA ALA A 130 -7.19 -2.47 34.89
C ALA A 130 -6.40 -1.36 34.19
N TYR A 131 -7.06 -0.64 33.27
CA TYR A 131 -6.48 0.49 32.53
C TYR A 131 -7.55 1.54 32.23
N SER A 132 -7.12 2.80 32.06
CA SER A 132 -8.03 3.89 31.65
C SER A 132 -8.16 3.94 30.13
N ASN A 133 -9.40 3.96 29.64
CA ASN A 133 -9.69 4.10 28.21
C ASN A 133 -9.46 5.52 27.67
N GLU A 134 -9.53 6.55 28.52
CA GLU A 134 -9.46 7.95 28.05
C GLU A 134 -8.13 8.27 27.37
N THR A 135 -7.01 7.86 27.99
CA THR A 135 -5.68 8.08 27.43
C THR A 135 -5.47 7.31 26.13
N LEU A 136 -5.98 6.08 26.05
CA LEU A 136 -5.90 5.26 24.84
C LEU A 136 -6.67 5.89 23.68
N VAL A 137 -7.90 6.32 23.93
CA VAL A 137 -8.74 6.98 22.93
C VAL A 137 -8.09 8.28 22.46
N THR A 138 -7.54 9.08 23.37
CA THR A 138 -6.87 10.35 23.04
C THR A 138 -5.65 10.13 22.15
N LEU A 139 -4.78 9.16 22.50
CA LEU A 139 -3.60 8.83 21.70
C LEU A 139 -3.98 8.25 20.33
N SER A 140 -4.94 7.32 20.29
CA SER A 140 -5.40 6.75 19.03
C SER A 140 -6.11 7.76 18.14
N ALA A 141 -6.83 8.73 18.70
CA ALA A 141 -7.41 9.83 17.93
C ALA A 141 -6.36 10.72 17.26
N GLN A 142 -5.14 10.75 17.79
CA GLN A 142 -3.98 11.43 17.20
C GLN A 142 -3.22 10.55 16.18
N GLY A 143 -3.74 9.36 15.83
CA GLY A 143 -3.07 8.42 14.92
C GLY A 143 -1.91 7.68 15.56
N LYS A 144 -1.83 7.64 16.89
CA LYS A 144 -0.79 6.92 17.63
C LYS A 144 -1.30 5.54 18.04
N THR A 145 -0.38 4.59 18.15
CA THR A 145 -0.68 3.22 18.63
C THR A 145 -0.18 3.10 20.06
N PRO A 146 -1.08 3.11 21.05
CA PRO A 146 -0.69 2.97 22.46
C PRO A 146 -0.40 1.50 22.80
N LEU A 147 0.80 1.26 23.33
CA LEU A 147 1.20 -0.02 23.91
C LEU A 147 1.13 0.09 25.43
N LEU A 148 0.34 -0.79 26.03
CA LEU A 148 0.16 -0.89 27.48
C LEU A 148 1.27 -1.76 28.05
N PHE A 149 1.91 -1.32 29.14
CA PHE A 149 2.95 -2.06 29.84
C PHE A 149 2.50 -2.35 31.26
N ALA A 150 2.58 -3.62 31.66
CA ALA A 150 2.18 -4.07 32.96
C ALA A 150 3.30 -4.82 33.68
N LYS A 151 3.27 -4.75 35.02
CA LYS A 151 4.19 -5.45 35.91
C LYS A 151 3.40 -5.96 37.12
N ASN A 152 3.54 -7.26 37.41
CA ASN A 152 2.91 -7.95 38.54
C ASN A 152 1.38 -7.74 38.63
N GLY A 153 0.70 -7.76 37.48
CA GLY A 153 -0.76 -7.61 37.40
C GLY A 153 -1.27 -6.16 37.43
N GLU A 154 -0.38 -5.16 37.50
CA GLU A 154 -0.75 -3.75 37.48
C GLU A 154 -0.21 -3.05 36.23
N LEU A 155 -0.97 -2.09 35.69
CA LEU A 155 -0.53 -1.25 34.60
C LEU A 155 0.50 -0.23 35.12
N VAL A 156 1.68 -0.18 34.49
CA VAL A 156 2.79 0.69 34.90
C VAL A 156 3.04 1.86 33.96
N GLY A 157 2.46 1.82 32.76
CA GLY A 157 2.52 2.94 31.83
C GLY A 157 2.13 2.56 30.41
N ILE A 158 2.16 3.59 29.56
CA ILE A 158 1.81 3.51 28.15
C ILE A 158 2.97 4.09 27.35
N ILE A 159 3.39 3.40 26.30
CA ILE A 159 4.30 3.96 25.30
C ILE A 159 3.51 4.06 24.00
N ALA A 160 3.43 5.27 23.45
CA ALA A 160 2.79 5.50 22.17
C ALA A 160 3.83 5.45 21.07
N VAL A 161 3.57 4.61 20.07
CA VAL A 161 4.35 4.50 18.85
C VAL A 161 3.52 5.01 17.69
N ALA A 162 4.12 5.78 16.79
CA ALA A 162 3.45 6.29 15.60
C ALA A 162 4.32 6.07 14.38
N ASP A 163 3.69 5.75 13.26
CA ASP A 163 4.33 5.73 11.95
C ASP A 163 3.89 6.99 11.20
N GLU A 164 4.86 7.83 10.84
CA GLU A 164 4.56 9.11 10.20
C GLU A 164 3.97 8.90 8.81
N VAL A 165 2.89 9.61 8.53
CA VAL A 165 2.34 9.74 7.18
C VAL A 165 3.38 10.38 6.26
N LYS A 166 3.59 9.82 5.07
CA LYS A 166 4.48 10.45 4.09
C LYS A 166 3.89 11.80 3.67
N PRO A 167 4.69 12.88 3.56
CA PRO A 167 4.19 14.20 3.19
C PRO A 167 3.44 14.23 1.85
N THR A 168 3.78 13.32 0.93
CA THR A 168 3.17 13.21 -0.41
C THR A 168 1.86 12.42 -0.42
N SER A 169 1.54 11.64 0.63
CA SER A 169 0.35 10.77 0.68
C SER A 169 -0.97 11.53 0.49
N PRO A 170 -1.23 12.67 1.16
CA PRO A 170 -2.49 13.41 0.96
C PRO A 170 -2.67 13.94 -0.46
N GLU A 171 -1.59 14.29 -1.16
CA GLU A 171 -1.63 14.72 -2.55
C GLU A 171 -1.85 13.54 -3.50
N ALA A 172 -1.17 12.43 -3.28
CA ALA A 172 -1.35 11.21 -4.06
C ALA A 172 -2.79 10.66 -3.97
N ILE A 173 -3.39 10.67 -2.78
CA ILE A 173 -4.80 10.25 -2.59
C ILE A 173 -5.76 11.19 -3.31
N ARG A 174 -5.52 12.51 -3.29
CA ARG A 174 -6.27 13.47 -4.09
C ARG A 174 -6.13 13.22 -5.60
N ALA A 175 -4.93 12.89 -6.06
CA ALA A 175 -4.69 12.54 -7.46
C ALA A 175 -5.48 11.30 -7.88
N LEU A 176 -5.52 10.26 -7.04
CA LEU A 176 -6.36 9.08 -7.27
C LEU A 176 -7.86 9.44 -7.35
N ALA A 177 -8.34 10.26 -6.42
CA ALA A 177 -9.73 10.74 -6.44
C ALA A 177 -10.06 11.53 -7.73
N ASN A 178 -9.15 12.40 -8.19
CA ASN A 178 -9.28 13.15 -9.45
C ASN A 178 -9.32 12.23 -10.69
N LEU A 179 -8.72 11.04 -10.60
CA LEU A 179 -8.80 9.99 -11.63
C LEU A 179 -10.08 9.17 -11.55
N GLY A 180 -10.98 9.47 -10.62
CA GLY A 180 -12.21 8.73 -10.36
C GLY A 180 -11.97 7.38 -9.66
N ILE A 181 -10.85 7.25 -8.95
CA ILE A 181 -10.47 6.02 -8.26
C ILE A 181 -10.84 6.12 -6.78
N ARG A 182 -11.49 5.08 -6.25
CA ARG A 182 -11.79 4.95 -4.83
C ARG A 182 -10.57 4.42 -4.07
N SER A 183 -10.04 5.19 -3.13
CA SER A 183 -8.99 4.74 -2.22
C SER A 183 -9.61 4.06 -1.00
N VAL A 184 -9.17 2.83 -0.69
CA VAL A 184 -9.55 2.07 0.50
C VAL A 184 -8.29 1.81 1.32
N MET A 185 -8.31 2.13 2.62
CA MET A 185 -7.18 1.83 3.50
C MET A 185 -7.38 0.49 4.20
N LEU A 186 -6.39 -0.38 4.16
CA LEU A 186 -6.36 -1.68 4.83
C LEU A 186 -5.24 -1.68 5.88
N THR A 187 -5.57 -2.02 7.14
CA THR A 187 -4.55 -2.01 8.21
C THR A 187 -4.86 -2.98 9.35
N GLY A 188 -3.81 -3.45 10.02
CA GLY A 188 -3.88 -4.19 11.27
C GLY A 188 -4.08 -3.31 12.52
N ASP A 189 -3.90 -1.99 12.38
CA ASP A 189 -4.11 -1.05 13.49
C ASP A 189 -5.56 -1.04 13.96
N ASN A 190 -5.78 -0.54 15.19
CA ASN A 190 -7.13 -0.39 15.70
C ASN A 190 -7.93 0.65 14.88
N ALA A 191 -9.26 0.54 14.94
CA ALA A 191 -10.16 1.38 14.14
C ALA A 191 -9.99 2.89 14.40
N VAL A 192 -9.71 3.29 15.64
CA VAL A 192 -9.58 4.72 16.00
C VAL A 192 -8.32 5.32 15.36
N THR A 193 -7.18 4.63 15.48
CA THR A 193 -5.91 5.00 14.87
C THR A 193 -6.03 5.02 13.35
N ALA A 194 -6.63 3.97 12.77
CA ALA A 194 -6.84 3.88 11.32
C ALA A 194 -7.69 5.05 10.80
N GLN A 195 -8.80 5.38 11.47
CA GLN A 195 -9.64 6.51 11.09
C GLN A 195 -8.91 7.86 11.23
N ALA A 196 -8.07 8.03 12.25
CA ALA A 196 -7.28 9.24 12.42
C ALA A 196 -6.29 9.44 11.25
N ILE A 197 -5.60 8.38 10.83
CA ILE A 197 -4.70 8.41 9.66
C ILE A 197 -5.50 8.66 8.38
N ALA A 198 -6.62 7.95 8.16
CA ALA A 198 -7.45 8.15 6.98
C ALA A 198 -7.93 9.60 6.84
N ARG A 199 -8.36 10.23 7.94
CA ARG A 199 -8.75 11.65 7.97
C ARG A 199 -7.60 12.59 7.63
N SER A 200 -6.38 12.31 8.11
CA SER A 200 -5.23 13.18 7.84
C SER A 200 -4.77 13.15 6.38
N VAL A 201 -5.04 12.05 5.67
CA VAL A 201 -4.70 11.91 4.24
C VAL A 201 -5.87 12.10 3.28
N GLY A 202 -7.10 12.28 3.78
CA GLY A 202 -8.29 12.50 2.97
C GLY A 202 -8.94 11.23 2.40
N ILE A 203 -8.76 10.08 3.05
CA ILE A 203 -9.50 8.85 2.73
C ILE A 203 -10.86 8.88 3.46
N ASP A 204 -11.92 8.50 2.75
CA ASP A 204 -13.27 8.39 3.33
C ASP A 204 -13.27 7.40 4.52
N SER A 205 -13.89 7.80 5.62
CA SER A 205 -14.00 6.95 6.82
C SER A 205 -14.75 5.64 6.55
N ALA A 206 -15.68 5.62 5.58
CA ALA A 206 -16.36 4.39 5.15
C ALA A 206 -15.47 3.45 4.31
N ALA A 207 -14.30 3.94 3.86
CA ALA A 207 -13.32 3.20 3.07
C ALA A 207 -12.10 2.77 3.92
N VAL A 208 -12.29 2.56 5.22
CA VAL A 208 -11.24 2.10 6.15
C VAL A 208 -11.59 0.72 6.68
N ILE A 209 -10.68 -0.24 6.48
CA ILE A 209 -10.75 -1.60 7.00
C ILE A 209 -9.60 -1.78 7.99
N ALA A 210 -9.94 -1.86 9.28
CA ALA A 210 -8.98 -1.86 10.39
C ALA A 210 -9.01 -3.17 11.18
N GLY A 211 -7.97 -3.43 11.98
CA GLY A 211 -7.84 -4.64 12.80
C GLY A 211 -7.66 -5.92 12.01
N VAL A 212 -7.14 -5.82 10.78
CA VAL A 212 -6.98 -6.94 9.85
C VAL A 212 -5.67 -7.68 10.10
N MET A 213 -5.76 -9.00 10.27
CA MET A 213 -4.58 -9.87 10.36
C MET A 213 -3.96 -10.05 8.96
N PRO A 214 -2.64 -10.28 8.83
CA PRO A 214 -1.99 -10.51 7.54
C PRO A 214 -2.70 -11.59 6.68
N ALA A 215 -3.12 -12.69 7.29
CA ALA A 215 -3.85 -13.77 6.61
C ALA A 215 -5.25 -13.38 6.12
N ASP A 216 -5.86 -12.35 6.70
CA ASP A 216 -7.21 -11.89 6.36
C ASP A 216 -7.21 -10.80 5.27
N LYS A 217 -6.06 -10.22 4.93
CA LYS A 217 -5.97 -9.15 3.90
C LYS A 217 -6.48 -9.63 2.55
N GLU A 218 -6.12 -10.85 2.17
CA GLU A 218 -6.56 -11.49 0.93
C GLU A 218 -8.10 -11.60 0.85
N ARG A 219 -8.74 -11.97 1.96
CA ARG A 219 -10.20 -12.11 2.05
C ARG A 219 -10.90 -10.78 1.74
N HIS A 220 -10.40 -9.67 2.30
CA HIS A 220 -11.00 -8.35 2.07
C HIS A 220 -10.84 -7.85 0.65
N VAL A 221 -9.69 -8.12 0.01
CA VAL A 221 -9.51 -7.85 -1.43
C VAL A 221 -10.53 -8.63 -2.26
N HIS A 222 -10.71 -9.92 -1.95
CA HIS A 222 -11.68 -10.76 -2.64
C HIS A 222 -13.14 -10.33 -2.42
N GLU A 223 -13.50 -9.86 -1.23
CA GLU A 223 -14.83 -9.29 -0.94
C GLU A 223 -15.14 -8.07 -1.82
N LEU A 224 -14.17 -7.17 -2.00
CA LEU A 224 -14.32 -6.01 -2.90
C LEU A 224 -14.48 -6.44 -4.36
N GLN A 225 -13.72 -7.44 -4.81
CA GLN A 225 -13.86 -8.01 -6.16
C GLN A 225 -15.23 -8.64 -6.37
N ARG A 226 -15.75 -9.39 -5.39
CA ARG A 226 -17.10 -9.98 -5.44
C ARG A 226 -18.21 -8.94 -5.45
N ALA A 227 -17.96 -7.75 -4.89
CA ALA A 227 -18.86 -6.61 -4.98
C ALA A 227 -18.84 -5.93 -6.37
N GLY A 228 -18.04 -6.44 -7.32
CA GLY A 228 -17.99 -5.98 -8.71
C GLY A 228 -16.91 -4.94 -8.99
N HIS A 229 -16.06 -4.62 -8.01
CA HIS A 229 -14.95 -3.68 -8.19
C HIS A 229 -13.76 -4.34 -8.89
N ARG A 230 -13.08 -3.58 -9.74
CA ARG A 230 -11.74 -3.92 -10.22
C ARG A 230 -10.71 -3.34 -9.26
N VAL A 231 -10.01 -4.23 -8.57
CA VAL A 231 -9.20 -3.89 -7.38
C VAL A 231 -7.72 -3.94 -7.69
N ALA A 232 -7.04 -2.83 -7.44
CA ALA A 232 -5.58 -2.80 -7.33
C ALA A 232 -5.17 -2.82 -5.85
N MET A 233 -4.25 -3.68 -5.46
CA MET A 233 -3.65 -3.68 -4.11
C MET A 233 -2.28 -3.01 -4.17
N VAL A 234 -1.99 -2.11 -3.23
CA VAL A 234 -0.69 -1.44 -3.08
C VAL A 234 -0.12 -1.80 -1.72
N GLY A 235 1.09 -2.34 -1.70
CA GLY A 235 1.79 -2.73 -0.48
C GLY A 235 3.30 -2.71 -0.64
N ASP A 236 4.01 -2.95 0.47
CA ASP A 236 5.48 -3.03 0.47
C ASP A 236 6.02 -4.36 -0.10
N GLY A 237 5.14 -5.36 -0.28
CA GLY A 237 5.46 -6.67 -0.83
C GLY A 237 6.06 -7.67 0.15
N ILE A 238 6.35 -7.28 1.39
CA ILE A 238 6.91 -8.18 2.43
C ILE A 238 5.78 -8.91 3.14
N ASN A 239 4.81 -8.15 3.67
CA ASN A 239 3.69 -8.71 4.45
C ASN A 239 2.41 -8.88 3.64
N ASP A 240 2.37 -8.32 2.43
CA ASP A 240 1.17 -8.18 1.62
C ASP A 240 1.14 -9.09 0.39
N SER A 241 2.15 -9.95 0.22
CA SER A 241 2.31 -10.81 -0.97
C SER A 241 1.03 -11.60 -1.32
N PRO A 242 0.30 -12.24 -0.37
CA PRO A 242 -0.95 -12.92 -0.70
C PRO A 242 -2.07 -11.98 -1.19
N ALA A 243 -2.19 -10.78 -0.59
CA ALA A 243 -3.20 -9.80 -0.98
C ALA A 243 -2.88 -9.15 -2.34
N LEU A 244 -1.59 -8.91 -2.62
CA LEU A 244 -1.09 -8.43 -3.90
C LEU A 244 -1.40 -9.43 -5.03
N ALA A 245 -1.15 -10.72 -4.78
CA ALA A 245 -1.42 -11.78 -5.77
C ALA A 245 -2.92 -12.04 -6.00
N ARG A 246 -3.79 -11.73 -5.03
CA ARG A 246 -5.25 -11.87 -5.17
C ARG A 246 -5.90 -10.72 -5.94
N ALA A 247 -5.34 -9.52 -5.87
CA ALA A 247 -5.87 -8.34 -6.55
C ALA A 247 -5.92 -8.54 -8.07
N ASP A 248 -6.75 -7.75 -8.77
CA ASP A 248 -6.74 -7.74 -10.25
C ASP A 248 -5.39 -7.23 -10.77
N VAL A 249 -4.75 -6.33 -10.02
CA VAL A 249 -3.37 -5.88 -10.24
C VAL A 249 -2.69 -5.64 -8.88
N GLY A 250 -1.58 -6.32 -8.62
CA GLY A 250 -0.73 -6.04 -7.46
C GLY A 250 0.35 -4.99 -7.77
N LEU A 251 0.45 -3.95 -6.94
CA LEU A 251 1.48 -2.92 -7.02
C LEU A 251 2.39 -2.96 -5.78
N ALA A 252 3.68 -3.22 -5.97
CA ALA A 252 4.67 -3.14 -4.89
C ALA A 252 5.36 -1.77 -4.88
N ILE A 253 5.45 -1.12 -3.71
CA ILE A 253 6.08 0.19 -3.53
C ILE A 253 7.45 0.09 -2.85
N GLY A 254 8.43 0.87 -3.33
CA GLY A 254 9.75 0.97 -2.68
C GLY A 254 10.54 -0.35 -2.67
N ALA A 255 10.25 -1.24 -3.61
CA ALA A 255 10.85 -2.56 -3.67
C ALA A 255 12.35 -2.49 -3.97
N GLY A 256 13.17 -3.09 -3.10
CA GLY A 256 14.52 -3.54 -3.45
C GLY A 256 14.48 -4.71 -4.45
N ALA A 257 15.65 -5.12 -4.96
CA ALA A 257 15.78 -6.17 -5.97
C ALA A 257 15.14 -7.53 -5.58
N ASP A 258 14.95 -7.80 -4.28
CA ASP A 258 14.43 -9.08 -3.78
C ASP A 258 12.89 -9.17 -3.78
N ILE A 259 12.18 -8.05 -3.54
CA ILE A 259 10.70 -8.02 -3.53
C ILE A 259 10.15 -8.10 -4.97
N ALA A 260 10.94 -7.72 -5.98
CA ALA A 260 10.58 -7.86 -7.38
C ALA A 260 10.27 -9.31 -7.80
N LYS A 261 10.72 -10.31 -7.04
CA LYS A 261 10.51 -11.73 -7.34
C LYS A 261 9.13 -12.25 -6.94
N GLU A 262 8.42 -11.63 -5.99
CA GLU A 262 7.21 -12.20 -5.39
C GLU A 262 5.95 -11.31 -5.61
N GLY A 263 4.84 -11.94 -6.00
CA GLY A 263 3.46 -11.46 -5.82
C GLY A 263 2.94 -10.25 -6.62
N ALA A 264 3.76 -9.27 -6.99
CA ALA A 264 3.28 -8.03 -7.62
C ALA A 264 3.44 -8.00 -9.15
N ASP A 265 2.46 -7.40 -9.85
CA ASP A 265 2.44 -7.23 -11.31
C ASP A 265 3.14 -5.95 -11.77
N VAL A 266 3.09 -4.92 -10.94
CA VAL A 266 3.71 -3.61 -11.19
C VAL A 266 4.62 -3.28 -10.00
N ILE A 267 5.84 -2.83 -10.29
CA ILE A 267 6.83 -2.44 -9.29
C ILE A 267 7.06 -0.94 -9.40
N LEU A 268 6.90 -0.23 -8.29
CA LEU A 268 7.17 1.19 -8.16
C LEU A 268 8.54 1.36 -7.49
N MET A 269 9.48 1.91 -8.24
CA MET A 269 10.88 2.05 -7.83
C MET A 269 11.05 3.07 -6.70
N HIS A 270 10.23 4.13 -6.70
CA HIS A 270 10.22 5.11 -5.62
C HIS A 270 9.27 4.67 -4.51
N SER A 271 9.60 5.01 -3.27
CA SER A 271 8.73 4.80 -2.12
C SER A 271 7.62 5.87 -2.02
N ASP A 272 7.04 6.31 -3.14
CA ASP A 272 6.03 7.38 -3.21
C ASP A 272 4.70 6.88 -3.77
N LEU A 273 3.61 7.20 -3.07
CA LEU A 273 2.25 6.83 -3.47
C LEU A 273 1.80 7.55 -4.75
N ALA A 274 2.41 8.68 -5.08
CA ALA A 274 2.15 9.38 -6.34
C ALA A 274 2.39 8.48 -7.56
N ASP A 275 3.28 7.50 -7.45
CA ASP A 275 3.66 6.58 -8.54
C ASP A 275 2.51 5.66 -8.93
N VAL A 276 1.60 5.38 -7.99
CA VAL A 276 0.36 4.63 -8.27
C VAL A 276 -0.53 5.42 -9.24
N ALA A 277 -0.74 6.72 -8.97
CA ALA A 277 -1.49 7.59 -9.86
C ALA A 277 -0.80 7.71 -11.23
N ARG A 278 0.53 7.86 -11.25
CA ARG A 278 1.33 7.89 -12.49
C ARG A 278 1.17 6.61 -13.31
N ALA A 279 1.19 5.44 -12.66
CA ALA A 279 1.01 4.15 -13.30
C ALA A 279 -0.38 4.01 -13.93
N LEU A 280 -1.43 4.42 -13.22
CA LEU A 280 -2.81 4.45 -13.72
C LEU A 280 -2.98 5.37 -14.93
N GLU A 281 -2.43 6.58 -14.88
CA GLU A 281 -2.48 7.52 -16.00
C GLU A 281 -1.74 6.98 -17.23
N LEU A 282 -0.55 6.41 -17.03
CA LEU A 282 0.25 5.82 -18.10
C LEU A 282 -0.48 4.64 -18.74
N SER A 283 -1.05 3.74 -17.93
CA SER A 283 -1.85 2.61 -18.40
C SER A 283 -3.04 3.10 -19.25
N ARG A 284 -3.81 4.08 -18.77
CA ARG A 284 -4.91 4.71 -19.54
C ARG A 284 -4.44 5.32 -20.86
N ALA A 285 -3.29 5.99 -20.87
CA ALA A 285 -2.72 6.60 -22.07
C ALA A 285 -2.27 5.56 -23.09
N VAL A 286 -1.62 4.48 -22.64
CA VAL A 286 -1.16 3.38 -23.49
C VAL A 286 -2.34 2.63 -24.10
N ILE A 287 -3.36 2.28 -23.31
CA ILE A 287 -4.57 1.61 -23.83
C ILE A 287 -5.32 2.49 -24.83
N ARG A 288 -5.38 3.81 -24.60
CA ARG A 288 -5.95 4.75 -25.59
C ARG A 288 -5.17 4.75 -26.89
N ASN A 289 -3.84 4.71 -26.82
CA ASN A 289 -2.97 4.66 -27.99
C ASN A 289 -3.17 3.36 -28.78
N ILE A 290 -3.25 2.22 -28.09
CA ILE A 290 -3.54 0.91 -28.71
C ILE A 290 -4.91 0.92 -29.41
N LYS A 291 -5.94 1.48 -28.77
CA LYS A 291 -7.28 1.62 -29.40
C LYS A 291 -7.24 2.48 -30.68
N GLN A 292 -6.43 3.53 -30.70
CA GLN A 292 -6.23 4.36 -31.90
C GLN A 292 -5.50 3.60 -33.00
N ASP A 293 -4.46 2.85 -32.65
CA ASP A 293 -3.69 2.06 -33.61
C ASP A 293 -4.57 0.97 -34.25
N LEU A 294 -5.39 0.29 -33.43
CA LEU A 294 -6.35 -0.71 -33.91
C LEU A 294 -7.43 -0.07 -34.79
N PHE A 295 -7.92 1.12 -34.44
CA PHE A 295 -8.87 1.85 -35.26
C PHE A 295 -8.30 2.13 -36.65
N TRP A 296 -7.07 2.65 -36.74
CA TRP A 296 -6.44 2.92 -38.03
C TRP A 296 -6.23 1.63 -38.84
N ALA A 297 -5.71 0.58 -38.20
CA ALA A 297 -5.51 -0.71 -38.86
C ALA A 297 -6.83 -1.27 -39.45
N LEU A 298 -7.92 -1.21 -38.68
CA LEU A 298 -9.24 -1.65 -39.15
C LEU A 298 -9.84 -0.72 -40.19
N PHE A 299 -9.62 0.59 -40.10
CA PHE A 299 -10.14 1.57 -41.04
C PHE A 299 -9.62 1.34 -42.45
N TYR A 300 -8.29 1.19 -42.61
CA TYR A 300 -7.69 0.92 -43.93
C TYR A 300 -8.14 -0.42 -44.50
N ASN A 301 -8.23 -1.47 -43.67
CA ASN A 301 -8.73 -2.77 -44.10
C ASN A 301 -10.21 -2.73 -44.51
N SER A 302 -11.03 -1.97 -43.76
CA SER A 302 -12.46 -1.81 -44.07
C SER A 302 -12.69 -1.06 -45.38
N LEU A 303 -11.80 -0.15 -45.77
CA LEU A 303 -11.83 0.49 -47.09
C LEU A 303 -11.27 -0.42 -48.19
N GLY A 304 -10.25 -1.21 -47.87
CA GLY A 304 -9.61 -2.14 -48.81
C GLY A 304 -10.51 -3.30 -49.22
N ILE A 305 -11.33 -3.85 -48.31
CA ILE A 305 -12.18 -5.01 -48.59
C ILE A 305 -13.22 -4.72 -49.69
N PRO A 306 -14.03 -3.65 -49.65
CA PRO A 306 -14.97 -3.31 -50.73
C PRO A 306 -14.29 -3.02 -52.06
N LEU A 307 -13.11 -2.39 -52.02
CA LEU A 307 -12.31 -2.12 -53.21
C LEU A 307 -11.77 -3.42 -53.83
N ALA A 308 -11.32 -4.38 -53.01
CA ALA A 308 -10.89 -5.71 -53.47
C ALA A 308 -12.06 -6.56 -53.99
N ALA A 309 -13.22 -6.47 -53.33
CA ALA A 309 -14.44 -7.15 -53.71
C ALA A 309 -15.08 -6.61 -55.01
N GLY A 310 -14.51 -5.55 -55.60
CA GLY A 310 -14.94 -5.00 -56.87
C GLY A 310 -16.19 -4.11 -56.77
N VAL A 311 -16.55 -3.60 -55.58
CA VAL A 311 -17.71 -2.70 -55.41
C VAL A 311 -17.58 -1.44 -56.27
N LEU A 312 -16.35 -0.95 -56.45
CA LEU A 312 -16.04 0.24 -57.26
C LEU A 312 -15.75 -0.09 -58.73
N TYR A 313 -15.72 -1.38 -59.10
CA TYR A 313 -15.44 -1.83 -60.46
C TYR A 313 -16.49 -1.38 -61.49
N PRO A 314 -17.82 -1.46 -61.23
CA PRO A 314 -18.84 -1.07 -62.20
C PRO A 314 -18.85 0.43 -62.53
N LEU A 315 -18.38 1.27 -61.59
CA LEU A 315 -18.44 2.73 -61.71
C LEU A 315 -17.11 3.35 -62.18
N LEU A 316 -15.98 2.81 -61.74
CA LEU A 316 -14.65 3.42 -61.92
C LEU A 316 -13.66 2.49 -62.63
N GLY A 317 -14.02 1.22 -62.88
CA GLY A 317 -13.10 0.21 -63.41
C GLY A 317 -11.94 -0.12 -62.46
N TRP A 318 -11.98 0.35 -61.21
CA TRP A 318 -10.91 0.16 -60.25
C TRP A 318 -10.91 -1.26 -59.70
N GLN A 319 -9.81 -1.97 -59.94
CA GLN A 319 -9.46 -3.21 -59.26
C GLN A 319 -8.31 -2.93 -58.31
N LEU A 320 -8.33 -3.58 -57.15
CA LEU A 320 -7.29 -3.38 -56.14
C LEU A 320 -5.96 -3.96 -56.67
N SER A 321 -5.08 -3.09 -57.16
CA SER A 321 -3.74 -3.51 -57.57
C SER A 321 -2.87 -3.77 -56.34
N PRO A 322 -1.90 -4.70 -56.40
CA PRO A 322 -0.94 -4.92 -55.32
C PRO A 322 -0.23 -3.64 -54.85
N MET A 323 -0.10 -2.64 -55.73
CA MET A 323 0.48 -1.33 -55.42
C MET A 323 -0.38 -0.52 -54.42
N PHE A 324 -1.70 -0.54 -54.57
CA PHE A 324 -2.60 0.11 -53.61
C PHE A 324 -2.57 -0.57 -52.24
N GLY A 325 -2.53 -1.90 -52.22
CA GLY A 325 -2.36 -2.67 -50.98
C GLY A 325 -1.05 -2.34 -50.26
N ALA A 326 0.06 -2.30 -51.00
CA ALA A 326 1.36 -1.91 -50.45
C ALA A 326 1.35 -0.47 -49.90
N ALA A 327 0.80 0.49 -50.65
CA ALA A 327 0.71 1.88 -50.22
C ALA A 327 -0.12 2.04 -48.94
N ALA A 328 -1.29 1.39 -48.86
CA ALA A 328 -2.15 1.42 -47.68
C ALA A 328 -1.47 0.79 -46.45
N MET A 329 -0.81 -0.36 -46.62
CA MET A 329 -0.10 -1.05 -45.54
C MET A 329 1.10 -0.25 -45.03
N SER A 330 1.86 0.39 -45.92
CA SER A 330 2.96 1.28 -45.55
C SER A 330 2.46 2.53 -44.83
N LEU A 331 1.40 3.18 -45.33
CA LEU A 331 0.82 4.37 -44.69
C LEU A 331 0.26 4.04 -43.30
N SER A 332 -0.46 2.92 -43.17
CA SER A 332 -0.95 2.43 -41.88
C SER A 332 0.20 2.21 -40.89
N SER A 333 1.30 1.59 -41.33
CA SER A 333 2.48 1.37 -40.48
C SER A 333 3.10 2.68 -40.00
N VAL A 334 3.24 3.68 -40.89
CA VAL A 334 3.75 5.01 -40.53
C VAL A 334 2.82 5.71 -39.54
N CYS A 335 1.51 5.67 -39.75
CA CYS A 335 0.52 6.22 -38.83
C CYS A 335 0.60 5.60 -37.43
N VAL A 336 0.62 4.26 -37.35
CA VAL A 336 0.71 3.51 -36.08
C VAL A 336 2.02 3.82 -35.35
N VAL A 337 3.16 3.73 -36.04
CA VAL A 337 4.47 4.01 -35.43
C VAL A 337 4.56 5.46 -34.93
N THR A 338 4.08 6.42 -35.72
CA THR A 338 4.09 7.84 -35.34
C THR A 338 3.18 8.09 -34.14
N ASN A 339 2.01 7.43 -34.10
CA ASN A 339 1.09 7.53 -32.97
C ASN A 339 1.69 6.92 -31.70
N ALA A 340 2.29 5.72 -31.78
CA ALA A 340 2.96 5.07 -30.64
C ALA A 340 4.11 5.91 -30.08
N LEU A 341 4.86 6.60 -30.92
CA LEU A 341 5.95 7.49 -30.50
C LEU A 341 5.48 8.70 -29.67
N ARG A 342 4.20 9.10 -29.76
CA ARG A 342 3.64 10.17 -28.92
C ARG A 342 3.72 9.83 -27.43
N LEU A 343 3.67 8.55 -27.07
CA LEU A 343 3.83 8.09 -25.69
C LEU A 343 5.20 8.42 -25.09
N ARG A 344 6.26 8.62 -25.91
CA ARG A 344 7.56 9.10 -25.39
C ARG A 344 7.48 10.48 -24.76
N ARG A 345 6.55 11.32 -25.23
CA ARG A 345 6.33 12.68 -24.69
C ARG A 345 5.29 12.69 -23.57
N PHE A 346 4.81 11.53 -23.13
CA PHE A 346 3.84 11.45 -22.05
C PHE A 346 4.41 12.05 -20.76
N ARG A 347 3.65 12.94 -20.15
CA ARG A 347 3.90 13.51 -18.83
C ARG A 347 2.66 13.26 -17.98
N SER A 348 2.89 12.81 -16.75
CA SER A 348 1.84 12.70 -15.73
C SER A 348 1.22 14.06 -15.49
N ARG A 349 -0.10 14.10 -15.29
CA ARG A 349 -0.82 15.32 -14.87
C ARG A 349 -0.87 15.46 -13.35
N SER A 350 -0.55 14.39 -12.63
CA SER A 350 -0.54 14.30 -11.18
C SER A 350 0.80 14.77 -10.55
N CYS A 351 1.54 15.64 -11.24
CA CYS A 351 2.80 16.25 -10.78
C CYS A 351 2.74 17.77 -10.88
#